data_AF-A0A372NYJ5-F1
#
_entry.id   AF-A0A372NYJ5-F1
#
_cell.length_a   1.000
_cell.length_b   1.000
_cell.length_c   1.000
_cell.angle_alpha   90.00
_cell.angle_beta   90.00
_cell.angle_gamma   90.00
#
_symmetry.space_group_name_H-M   'P 1'
#
loop_
_entity.id
_entity.type
_entity.pdbx_description
1 polymer ?
#
loop_
_entity_poly.entity_id
_entity_poly.type
_entity_poly.pdbx_seq_one_letter_code
_entity_poly.pdbx_strand_id
1 'polypeptide(L)'
;MASVEINPGLWLCADTENKKVRLSLNDGHVDLACRLESVSKLNQFIADGEGLLFKGRLQLHKDAGRITVLLNGQPTAQLSVTTLSSLLNSI
;
A
#
# COMPACT_ATOMS: atom_id res chain seq x y z
N MET A 1 -8.59 -11.67 0.90
CA MET A 1 -7.15 -11.31 0.86
C MET A 1 -6.77 -11.20 -0.60
N ALA A 2 -6.30 -10.02 -1.01
CA ALA A 2 -5.80 -9.76 -2.35
C ALA A 2 -4.31 -9.39 -2.28
N SER A 3 -3.55 -9.67 -3.34
CA SER A 3 -2.14 -9.33 -3.41
C SER A 3 -1.74 -8.92 -4.82
N VAL A 4 -0.68 -8.13 -4.91
CA VAL A 4 -0.07 -7.72 -6.17
C VAL A 4 1.44 -7.62 -6.00
N GLU A 5 2.19 -8.17 -6.96
CA GLU A 5 3.64 -8.01 -7.01
C GLU A 5 3.96 -6.59 -7.52
N ILE A 6 4.69 -5.82 -6.72
CA ILE A 6 5.02 -4.40 -6.99
C ILE A 6 6.50 -4.18 -7.33
N ASN A 7 7.32 -5.20 -7.12
CA ASN A 7 8.72 -5.32 -7.53
C ASN A 7 9.07 -6.82 -7.51
N PRO A 8 10.06 -7.34 -8.26
CA PRO A 8 10.37 -8.77 -8.25
C PRO A 8 10.63 -9.29 -6.83
N GLY A 9 9.80 -10.25 -6.40
CA GLY A 9 9.86 -10.82 -5.06
C GLY A 9 9.25 -9.95 -3.95
N LEU A 10 8.63 -8.82 -4.27
CA LEU A 10 7.99 -7.92 -3.31
C LEU A 10 6.51 -7.76 -3.59
N TRP A 11 5.70 -8.12 -2.59
CA TRP A 11 4.26 -8.18 -2.68
C TRP A 11 3.62 -7.15 -1.77
N LEU A 12 2.65 -6.41 -2.31
CA LEU A 12 1.70 -5.63 -1.53
C LEU A 12 0.42 -6.45 -1.37
N CYS A 13 0.05 -6.72 -0.13
CA CYS A 13 -1.14 -7.48 0.21
C CYS A 13 -2.16 -6.57 0.90
N ALA A 14 -3.44 -6.86 0.65
CA ALA A 14 -4.55 -6.22 1.32
C ALA A 14 -5.51 -7.28 1.87
N ASP A 15 -5.96 -7.07 3.10
CA ASP A 15 -6.97 -7.89 3.76
C ASP A 15 -7.87 -7.04 4.67
N THR A 16 -9.07 -7.55 4.94
CA THR A 16 -10.03 -6.89 5.82
C THR A 16 -9.83 -7.37 7.25
N GLU A 17 -9.57 -6.43 8.16
CA GLU A 17 -9.38 -6.71 9.59
C GLU A 17 -10.20 -5.70 10.41
N ASN A 18 -11.20 -6.19 11.16
CA ASN A 18 -12.03 -5.37 12.05
C ASN A 18 -12.63 -4.10 11.39
N LYS A 19 -13.22 -4.26 10.20
CA LYS A 19 -13.80 -3.15 9.38
C LYS A 19 -12.77 -2.15 8.84
N LYS A 20 -11.49 -2.44 8.97
CA LYS A 20 -10.37 -1.69 8.38
C LYS A 20 -9.68 -2.57 7.34
N VAL A 21 -8.80 -1.95 6.57
CA VAL A 21 -7.94 -2.64 5.62
C VAL A 21 -6.55 -2.71 6.21
N ARG A 22 -6.04 -3.93 6.34
CA ARG A 22 -4.63 -4.19 6.60
C ARG A 22 -3.92 -4.20 5.25
N LEU A 23 -2.91 -3.37 5.13
CA LEU A 23 -1.92 -3.40 4.05
C LEU A 23 -0.63 -3.97 4.60
N SER A 24 -0.09 -5.00 3.96
CA SER A 24 1.21 -5.57 4.31
C SER A 24 2.15 -5.63 3.11
N LEU A 25 3.43 -5.47 3.39
CA LEU A 25 4.52 -5.65 2.45
C LEU A 25 5.24 -6.96 2.79
N ASN A 26 5.42 -7.85 1.82
CA ASN A 26 5.96 -9.19 1.99
C ASN A 26 7.02 -9.47 0.91
N ASP A 27 8.05 -10.26 1.24
CA ASP A 27 9.17 -10.62 0.33
C ASP A 27 9.07 -12.03 -0.28
N GLY A 28 7.87 -12.60 -0.30
CA GLY A 28 7.58 -14.00 -0.63
C GLY A 28 7.76 -14.97 0.54
N HIS A 29 8.45 -14.57 1.61
CA HIS A 29 8.74 -15.43 2.75
C HIS A 29 8.16 -14.90 4.07
N VAL A 30 8.29 -13.59 4.32
CA VAL A 30 7.88 -12.95 5.58
C VAL A 30 7.20 -11.59 5.35
N ASP A 31 6.38 -11.17 6.32
CA ASP A 31 5.85 -9.81 6.38
C ASP A 31 6.96 -8.84 6.83
N LEU A 32 7.35 -7.92 5.94
CA LEU A 32 8.33 -6.87 6.22
C LEU A 32 7.74 -5.74 7.06
N ALA A 33 6.50 -5.34 6.74
CA ALA A 33 5.78 -4.31 7.47
C ALA A 33 4.27 -4.42 7.21
N CYS A 34 3.46 -3.99 8.18
CA CYS A 34 2.01 -3.89 8.02
C CYS A 34 1.46 -2.60 8.63
N ARG A 35 0.34 -2.13 8.05
CA ARG A 35 -0.43 -0.99 8.52
C ARG A 35 -1.92 -1.24 8.36
N LEU A 36 -2.68 -0.81 9.35
CA LEU A 36 -4.13 -0.87 9.36
C LEU A 36 -4.69 0.52 9.12
N GLU A 37 -5.63 0.66 8.19
CA GLU A 37 -6.26 1.94 7.87
C GLU A 37 -7.74 1.79 7.54
N SER A 38 -8.49 2.88 7.72
CA SER A 38 -9.86 2.95 7.22
C SER A 38 -9.92 2.97 5.68
N VAL A 39 -10.95 2.33 5.12
CA VAL A 39 -11.24 2.36 3.68
C VAL A 39 -11.40 3.81 3.19
N SER A 40 -12.07 4.67 3.98
CA SER A 40 -12.29 6.07 3.62
C SER A 40 -10.97 6.83 3.43
N LYS A 41 -9.99 6.63 4.32
CA LYS A 41 -8.70 7.31 4.24
C LYS A 41 -7.81 6.77 3.13
N LEU A 42 -7.92 5.48 2.82
CA LEU A 42 -7.27 4.89 1.64
C LEU A 42 -7.84 5.45 0.33
N ASN A 43 -9.17 5.54 0.24
CA ASN A 43 -9.84 6.12 -0.92
C ASN A 43 -9.53 7.62 -1.07
N GLN A 44 -9.45 8.36 0.05
CA GLN A 44 -9.02 9.75 0.04
C GLN A 44 -7.60 9.89 -0.50
N PHE A 45 -6.65 9.08 -0.02
CA PHE A 45 -5.28 9.07 -0.53
C PHE A 45 -5.20 8.75 -2.04
N ILE A 46 -6.05 7.84 -2.53
CA ILE A 46 -6.17 7.53 -3.96
C ILE A 46 -6.70 8.72 -4.76
N ALA A 47 -7.63 9.49 -4.21
CA ALA A 47 -8.26 10.64 -4.87
C ALA A 47 -7.39 11.92 -4.83
N ASP A 48 -6.66 12.15 -3.75
CA ASP A 48 -5.83 13.35 -3.55
C ASP A 48 -4.67 13.42 -4.56
N GLY A 49 -4.31 14.60 -5.07
CA GLY A 49 -3.26 14.71 -6.10
C GLY A 49 -1.88 14.20 -5.65
N GLU A 50 -1.45 14.63 -4.48
CA GLU A 50 -0.18 14.28 -3.84
C GLU A 50 -0.41 14.02 -2.35
N GLY A 51 0.43 13.21 -1.72
CA GLY A 51 0.33 13.01 -0.28
C GLY A 51 1.16 11.86 0.26
N LEU A 52 1.24 11.80 1.59
CA LEU A 52 1.89 10.73 2.31
C LEU A 52 0.85 9.99 3.17
N LEU A 53 0.71 8.70 2.93
CA LEU A 53 -0.05 7.81 3.80
C LEU A 53 0.89 7.00 4.69
N PHE A 54 0.45 6.84 5.94
CA PHE A 54 1.18 6.22 7.05
C PHE A 54 2.41 6.99 7.54
N LYS A 55 2.78 6.70 8.79
CA LYS A 55 4.05 7.07 9.41
C LYS A 55 4.76 5.80 9.87
N GLY A 56 6.09 5.85 10.02
CA GLY A 56 6.89 4.72 10.51
C GLY A 56 7.40 3.82 9.39
N ARG A 57 7.34 2.48 9.58
CA ARG A 57 8.01 1.51 8.70
C ARG A 57 7.47 1.48 7.27
N LEU A 58 6.19 1.17 7.09
CA LEU A 58 5.53 1.22 5.78
C LEU A 58 4.95 2.62 5.56
N GLN A 59 5.28 3.24 4.44
CA GLN A 59 4.76 4.52 3.99
C GLN A 59 4.41 4.44 2.51
N LEU A 60 3.35 5.14 2.10
CA LEU A 60 2.99 5.31 0.69
C LEU A 60 3.08 6.80 0.37
N HIS A 61 3.97 7.17 -0.54
CA HIS A 61 4.12 8.54 -1.01
C HIS A 61 3.57 8.63 -2.43
N LYS A 62 2.52 9.44 -2.62
CA LYS A 62 1.92 9.70 -3.92
C LYS A 62 2.43 11.01 -4.48
N ASP A 63 2.98 10.95 -5.69
CA ASP A 63 3.44 12.10 -6.46
C ASP A 63 3.17 11.86 -7.96
N ALA A 64 2.63 12.87 -8.66
CA ALA A 64 2.34 12.83 -10.10
C ALA A 64 1.62 11.54 -10.58
N GLY A 65 0.67 11.00 -9.79
CA GLY A 65 -0.09 9.79 -10.13
C GLY A 65 0.67 8.46 -9.94
N ARG A 66 1.88 8.51 -9.38
CA ARG A 66 2.66 7.34 -8.96
C ARG A 66 2.66 7.23 -7.45
N ILE A 67 2.65 6.00 -6.94
CA ILE A 67 2.78 5.71 -5.52
C ILE A 67 4.13 5.04 -5.31
N THR A 68 5.03 5.72 -4.60
CA THR A 68 6.26 5.13 -4.08
C THR A 68 5.96 4.45 -2.76
N VAL A 69 6.30 3.17 -2.65
CA VAL A 69 6.28 2.44 -1.39
C VAL A 69 7.63 2.64 -0.71
N LEU A 70 7.60 3.15 0.52
CA LEU A 70 8.80 3.31 1.34
C LEU A 70 8.76 2.31 2.49
N LEU A 71 9.88 1.62 2.69
CA LEU A 71 10.14 0.81 3.87
C LEU A 71 11.26 1.47 4.68
N ASN A 72 10.98 1.80 5.94
CA ASN A 72 11.88 2.54 6.82
C ASN A 72 12.38 3.87 6.20
N GLY A 73 11.49 4.56 5.46
CA GLY A 73 11.80 5.81 4.77
C GLY A 73 12.64 5.66 3.49
N GLN A 74 12.97 4.43 3.09
CA GLN A 74 13.71 4.15 1.85
C GLN A 74 12.74 3.71 0.74
N PRO A 75 12.76 4.34 -0.44
CA PRO A 75 11.99 3.88 -1.60
C PRO A 75 12.34 2.43 -1.94
N THR A 76 11.35 1.54 -1.93
CA THR A 76 11.54 0.11 -2.19
C THR A 76 10.85 -0.35 -3.47
N ALA A 77 9.72 0.26 -3.83
CA ALA A 77 8.96 -0.07 -5.02
C ALA A 77 8.09 1.10 -5.47
N GLN A 78 7.56 1.02 -6.69
CA GLN A 78 6.56 1.94 -7.20
C GLN A 78 5.37 1.17 -7.77
N LEU A 79 4.16 1.66 -7.51
CA LEU A 79 2.95 1.17 -8.15
C LEU A 79 2.10 2.34 -8.64
N SER A 80 1.19 2.05 -9.57
CA SER A 80 0.22 3.05 -10.02
C SER A 80 -0.92 3.19 -9.02
N VAL A 81 -1.58 4.36 -9.05
CA VAL A 81 -2.84 4.56 -8.30
C VAL A 81 -3.89 3.51 -8.70
N THR A 82 -3.96 3.16 -9.99
CA THR A 82 -4.86 2.12 -10.50
C THR A 82 -4.58 0.77 -9.87
N THR A 83 -3.31 0.38 -9.75
CA THR A 83 -2.89 -0.87 -9.11
C THR A 83 -3.36 -0.93 -7.65
N LEU A 84 -3.17 0.14 -6.88
CA LEU A 84 -3.63 0.19 -5.49
C LEU A 84 -5.16 0.13 -5.42
N SER A 85 -5.86 0.86 -6.29
CA SER A 85 -7.32 0.85 -6.34
C SER A 85 -7.88 -0.53 -6.69
N SER A 86 -7.32 -1.22 -7.69
CA SER A 86 -7.70 -2.58 -8.05
C SER A 86 -7.45 -3.57 -6.89
N LEU A 87 -6.33 -3.42 -6.17
CA LEU A 87 -6.04 -4.23 -5.00
C LEU A 87 -7.10 -4.05 -3.91
N LEU A 88 -7.48 -2.80 -3.60
CA LEU A 88 -8.49 -2.49 -2.58
C LEU A 88 -9.92 -2.88 -2.99
N ASN A 89 -10.22 -2.94 -4.28
CA ASN A 89 -11.52 -3.41 -4.78
C ASN A 89 -11.62 -4.94 -4.81
N SER A 90 -10.52 -5.65 -4.56
CA SER A 90 -10.44 -7.12 -4.60
C SER A 90 -10.50 -7.77 -3.21
N ILE A 91 -10.76 -6.99 -2.16
CA ILE A 91 -10.79 -7.46 -0.75
C ILE A 91 -12.19 -7.46 -0.14
#